data_AF-A0A9D1CAR8-F1
#
_entry.id   AF-A0A9D1CAR8-F1
#
_cell.length_a   1.000
_cell.length_b   1.000
_cell.length_c   1.000
_cell.angle_alpha   90.00
_cell.angle_beta   90.00
_cell.angle_gamma   90.00
#
_symmetry.space_group_name_H-M   'P 1'
#
loop_
_entity.id
_entity.type
_entity.pdbx_description
1 polymer ?
#
loop_
_entity_poly.entity_id
_entity_poly.type
_entity_poly.pdbx_seq_one_letter_code
_entity_poly.pdbx_strand_id
1 'polypeptide(L)'
;MRKAMALIKAQAPDIVICVFEYGYANNYAGVNISNLDVMLFSMQRYSPDAKVVVLATKSEIRYVDKLQDIFPLQKVLQLPASEQQMEAVLQDIV
;
A
#
# COMPACT_ATOMS: atom_id res chain seq x y z
N MET A 1 -4.46 0.25 10.74
CA MET A 1 -5.52 0.57 9.75
C MET A 1 -6.63 1.52 10.22
N ARG A 2 -7.29 1.34 11.38
CA ARG A 2 -8.43 2.19 11.78
C ARG A 2 -8.15 3.71 11.77
N LYS A 3 -6.98 4.13 12.28
CA LYS A 3 -6.57 5.56 12.29
C LYS A 3 -6.32 6.09 10.87
N ALA A 4 -5.64 5.32 10.02
CA ALA A 4 -5.40 5.68 8.63
C ALA A 4 -6.71 5.90 7.88
N MET A 5 -7.69 5.01 8.06
CA MET A 5 -9.03 5.17 7.46
C MET A 5 -9.79 6.39 7.98
N ALA A 6 -9.60 6.78 9.25
CA ALA A 6 -10.22 8.01 9.76
C ALA A 6 -9.62 9.24 9.06
N LEU A 7 -8.31 9.25 8.82
CA LEU A 7 -7.62 10.33 8.10
C LEU A 7 -8.02 10.38 6.63
N ILE A 8 -8.02 9.25 5.91
CA ILE A 8 -8.44 9.17 4.50
C ILE A 8 -9.87 9.69 4.30
N LYS A 9 -10.76 9.43 5.26
CA LYS A 9 -12.14 9.94 5.22
C LYS A 9 -12.25 11.43 5.49
N ALA A 10 -11.35 11.97 6.30
CA ALA A 10 -11.33 13.39 6.66
C ALA A 10 -10.61 14.24 5.60
N GLN A 11 -9.58 13.68 4.98
CA GLN A 11 -8.73 14.30 3.98
C GLN A 11 -8.45 13.24 2.92
N ALA A 12 -8.87 13.49 1.68
CA ALA A 12 -8.62 12.60 0.56
C ALA A 12 -7.17 12.78 0.08
N PRO A 13 -6.22 11.85 0.37
CA PRO A 13 -4.83 12.02 -0.03
C PRO A 13 -4.63 11.80 -1.52
N ASP A 14 -3.71 12.56 -2.13
CA ASP A 14 -3.24 12.32 -3.50
C ASP A 14 -2.23 11.15 -3.56
N ILE A 15 -1.50 10.91 -2.47
CA ILE A 15 -0.47 9.86 -2.38
C ILE A 15 -0.59 9.15 -1.04
N VAL A 16 -0.54 7.82 -1.07
CA VAL A 16 -0.51 6.96 0.11
C VAL A 16 0.71 6.05 0.04
N ILE A 17 1.56 6.13 1.08
CA ILE A 17 2.74 5.28 1.24
C ILE A 17 2.45 4.29 2.35
N CYS A 18 2.59 2.99 2.08
CA CYS A 18 2.22 1.93 3.02
C CYS A 18 3.28 0.83 3.11
N VAL A 19 3.44 0.25 4.30
CA VAL A 19 4.28 -0.94 4.49
C VAL A 19 3.42 -2.19 4.32
N PHE A 20 3.82 -3.04 3.39
CA PHE A 20 3.15 -4.29 3.05
C PHE A 20 3.60 -5.44 3.94
N GLU A 21 2.62 -6.18 4.44
CA GLU A 21 2.81 -7.44 5.16
C GLU A 21 1.85 -8.47 4.56
N TYR A 22 2.39 -9.58 4.08
CA TYR A 22 1.60 -10.65 3.48
C TYR A 22 0.70 -11.31 4.52
N GLY A 23 -0.54 -11.54 4.10
CA GLY A 23 -1.50 -12.34 4.82
C GLY A 23 -1.15 -13.82 4.72
N TYR A 24 -0.26 -14.28 5.60
CA TYR A 24 -0.06 -15.72 5.78
C TYR A 24 -1.41 -16.36 6.20
N ALA A 25 -1.59 -17.66 5.97
CA ALA A 25 -2.86 -18.38 6.21
C ALA A 25 -3.33 -18.39 7.70
N ASN A 26 -2.74 -17.55 8.56
CA ASN A 26 -3.11 -17.26 9.94
C ASN A 26 -4.03 -16.03 10.08
N ASN A 27 -4.37 -15.35 8.98
CA ASN A 27 -5.44 -14.35 8.99
C ASN A 27 -6.74 -15.07 9.33
N TYR A 28 -7.40 -14.73 10.45
CA TYR A 28 -8.56 -15.44 11.04
C TYR A 28 -9.71 -15.81 10.07
N ALA A 29 -9.75 -15.23 8.86
CA ALA A 29 -10.73 -15.53 7.82
C ALA A 29 -10.13 -16.12 6.52
N GLY A 30 -8.81 -16.13 6.32
CA GLY A 30 -8.17 -16.61 5.08
C GLY A 30 -8.52 -15.82 3.80
N VAL A 31 -9.24 -14.70 3.91
CA VAL A 31 -9.80 -13.94 2.77
C VAL A 31 -8.87 -12.83 2.27
N ASN A 32 -8.03 -12.27 3.14
CA ASN A 32 -7.18 -11.12 2.80
C ASN A 32 -5.79 -11.59 2.35
N ILE A 33 -5.32 -11.02 1.24
CA ILE A 33 -3.96 -11.15 0.67
C ILE A 33 -2.92 -10.47 1.57
N SER A 34 -3.26 -9.34 2.20
CA SER A 34 -2.32 -8.53 2.96
C SER A 34 -2.99 -7.71 4.07
N ASN A 35 -2.16 -7.03 4.86
CA ASN A 35 -2.61 -6.01 5.80
C ASN A 35 -3.28 -4.79 5.11
N LEU A 36 -3.08 -4.59 3.79
CA LEU A 36 -3.52 -3.41 3.05
C LEU A 36 -4.89 -3.54 2.37
N ASP A 37 -5.35 -4.74 2.02
CA ASP A 37 -6.45 -4.92 1.06
C ASP A 37 -7.73 -4.18 1.48
N VAL A 38 -8.16 -4.37 2.73
CA VAL A 38 -9.36 -3.74 3.27
C VAL A 38 -9.25 -2.21 3.25
N MET A 39 -8.05 -1.69 3.51
CA MET A 39 -7.80 -0.24 3.48
C MET A 39 -7.87 0.28 2.04
N LEU A 40 -7.19 -0.39 1.10
CA LEU A 40 -7.15 0.03 -0.30
C LEU A 40 -8.53 -0.06 -0.97
N PHE A 41 -9.30 -1.13 -0.71
CA PHE A 41 -10.69 -1.21 -1.15
C PHE A 41 -11.54 -0.07 -0.59
N SER A 42 -11.39 0.22 0.71
CA SER A 42 -12.15 1.30 1.33
C SER A 42 -11.73 2.67 0.79
N MET A 43 -10.45 2.85 0.45
CA MET A 43 -9.88 4.09 -0.05
C MET A 43 -10.43 4.47 -1.42
N GLN A 44 -10.71 3.50 -2.31
CA GLN A 44 -11.30 3.77 -3.63
C GLN A 44 -12.58 4.61 -3.57
N ARG A 45 -13.36 4.52 -2.48
CA ARG A 45 -14.56 5.34 -2.27
C ARG A 45 -14.26 6.81 -1.97
N TYR A 46 -13.16 7.09 -1.26
CA TYR A 46 -12.85 8.41 -0.71
C TYR A 46 -11.74 9.13 -1.49
N SER A 47 -10.84 8.37 -2.11
CA SER A 47 -9.67 8.88 -2.84
C SER A 47 -9.35 7.91 -3.99
N PRO A 48 -10.22 7.84 -5.02
CA PRO A 48 -10.05 6.91 -6.14
C PRO A 48 -8.77 7.17 -6.95
N ASP A 49 -8.35 8.43 -7.02
CA ASP A 49 -7.17 8.86 -7.79
C ASP A 49 -5.87 8.82 -6.98
N ALA A 50 -5.92 8.38 -5.71
CA ALA A 50 -4.76 8.33 -4.84
C ALA A 50 -3.70 7.37 -5.41
N LYS A 51 -2.47 7.85 -5.53
CA LYS A 51 -1.31 7.07 -5.95
C LYS A 51 -0.81 6.24 -4.77
N VAL A 52 -0.73 4.93 -4.94
CA VAL A 52 -0.31 3.98 -3.92
C VAL A 52 1.15 3.60 -4.13
N VAL A 53 1.98 3.88 -3.14
CA VAL A 53 3.37 3.43 -3.05
C VAL A 53 3.48 2.39 -1.94
N VAL A 54 4.00 1.21 -2.28
CA VAL A 54 4.18 0.12 -1.33
C VAL A 54 5.65 -0.06 -0.96
N LEU A 55 5.91 -0.16 0.33
CA LEU A 55 7.19 -0.53 0.91
C LEU A 55 7.11 -1.97 1.40
N ALA A 56 8.05 -2.83 1.02
CA ALA A 56 8.05 -4.22 1.45
C ALA A 56 9.46 -4.67 1.82
N THR A 57 9.61 -5.53 2.84
CA THR A 57 10.91 -6.14 3.12
C THR A 57 11.29 -7.12 2.02
N LYS A 58 12.57 -7.51 1.96
CA LYS A 58 13.05 -8.52 1.00
C LYS A 58 12.27 -9.84 1.04
N SER A 59 11.79 -10.28 2.21
CA SER A 59 11.00 -11.52 2.34
C SER A 59 9.56 -11.36 1.83
N GLU A 60 9.02 -10.15 1.94
CA GLU A 60 7.61 -9.85 1.64
C GLU A 60 7.41 -9.39 0.19
N ILE A 61 8.43 -8.78 -0.44
CA ILE A 61 8.30 -8.17 -1.78
C ILE A 61 7.80 -9.13 -2.85
N ARG A 62 8.14 -10.42 -2.73
CA ARG A 62 7.67 -11.50 -3.64
C ARG A 62 6.15 -11.72 -3.64
N TYR A 63 5.45 -11.21 -2.63
CA TYR A 63 4.00 -11.34 -2.51
C TYR A 63 3.26 -10.07 -2.93
N VAL A 64 3.98 -8.96 -3.18
CA VAL A 64 3.37 -7.68 -3.58
C VAL A 64 2.66 -7.80 -4.92
N ASP A 65 3.12 -8.68 -5.81
CA ASP A 65 2.48 -8.93 -7.10
C ASP A 65 1.01 -9.38 -6.93
N LYS A 66 0.70 -10.16 -5.88
CA LYS A 66 -0.67 -10.55 -5.57
C LYS A 66 -1.58 -9.37 -5.22
N LEU A 67 -0.99 -8.30 -4.66
CA LEU A 67 -1.72 -7.07 -4.38
C LEU A 67 -1.86 -6.22 -5.66
N GLN A 68 -0.83 -6.21 -6.52
CA GLN A 68 -0.85 -5.52 -7.82
C GLN A 68 -1.92 -6.08 -8.77
N ASP A 69 -2.21 -7.37 -8.68
CA ASP A 69 -3.28 -8.01 -9.46
C ASP A 69 -4.67 -7.43 -9.16
N ILE A 70 -4.85 -6.76 -8.02
CA ILE A 70 -6.14 -6.21 -7.56
C ILE A 70 -6.13 -4.69 -7.57
N PHE A 71 -5.01 -4.07 -7.19
CA PHE A 71 -4.89 -2.63 -7.07
C PHE A 71 -3.75 -2.10 -7.94
N PRO A 72 -3.95 -1.00 -8.69
CA PRO A 72 -2.85 -0.36 -9.38
C PRO A 72 -1.90 0.23 -8.33
N LEU A 73 -0.69 -0.32 -8.24
CA LEU A 73 0.38 0.22 -7.41
C LEU A 73 1.32 1.04 -8.29
N GLN A 74 1.53 2.30 -7.95
CA GLN A 74 2.36 3.21 -8.74
C GLN A 74 3.84 2.85 -8.61
N LYS A 75 4.29 2.54 -7.39
CA LYS A 75 5.65 2.07 -7.12
C LYS A 75 5.70 1.06 -5.98
N VAL A 76 6.67 0.17 -6.07
CA VAL A 76 7.06 -0.74 -5.00
C VAL A 76 8.53 -0.52 -4.67
N LEU A 77 8.84 -0.32 -3.41
CA LEU A 77 10.21 -0.08 -2.94
C LEU A 77 10.59 -1.11 -1.87
N GLN A 78 11.76 -1.73 -2.03
CA GLN A 78 12.26 -2.69 -1.07
C GLN A 78 12.84 -1.98 0.16
N LEU A 79 12.49 -2.44 1.35
CA LEU A 79 13.07 -2.01 2.61
C LEU A 79 14.38 -2.77 2.92
N PRO A 80 15.36 -2.11 3.57
CA PRO A 80 15.39 -0.68 3.90
C PRO A 80 15.54 0.19 2.64
N ALA A 81 14.84 1.32 2.63
CA ALA A 81 14.88 2.30 1.56
C ALA A 81 15.65 3.56 2.03
N SER A 82 16.51 4.10 1.17
CA SER A 82 17.16 5.39 1.44
C SER A 82 16.21 6.56 1.13
N GLU A 83 16.51 7.73 1.71
CA GLU A 83 15.80 8.97 1.39
C GLU A 83 15.85 9.29 -0.10
N GLN A 84 16.99 9.06 -0.76
CA GLN A 84 17.18 9.27 -2.19
C GLN A 84 16.26 8.36 -3.03
N GLN A 85 16.07 7.11 -2.61
CA GLN A 85 15.15 6.19 -3.28
C GLN A 85 13.69 6.64 -3.12
N MET A 86 13.32 7.14 -1.93
CA MET A 86 11.99 7.69 -1.71
C MET A 86 11.76 8.97 -2.51
N GLU A 87 12.75 9.87 -2.54
CA GLU A 87 12.67 11.12 -3.29
C GLU A 87 12.52 10.86 -4.79
N ALA A 88 13.28 9.92 -5.35
CA ALA A 88 13.15 9.52 -6.75
C ALA A 88 11.75 8.96 -7.06
N VAL A 89 11.15 8.20 -6.13
CA VAL A 89 9.77 7.72 -6.27
C VAL A 89 8.79 8.90 -6.27
N LEU A 90 8.94 9.85 -5.34
CA LEU A 90 8.04 10.99 -5.23
C LEU A 90 8.13 11.92 -6.45
N GLN A 91 9.33 12.15 -6.98
CA GLN A 91 9.54 12.96 -8.19
C GLN A 91 8.95 12.32 -9.45
N ASP A 92 8.87 10.99 -9.52
CA ASP A 92 8.27 10.27 -10.66
C ASP A 92 6.73 10.29 -10.62
N ILE A 93 6.15 10.41 -9.42
CA ILE A 93 4.69 10.32 -9.23
C ILE A 93 4.02 11.66 -8.91
N VAL A 94 4.74 12.77 -8.79
CA VAL A 94 4.18 14.13 -8.62
C VAL A 94 4.24 14.85 -9.94
#